data_AF-A0A2I0VC61-F1
#
_entry.id   AF-A0A2I0VC61-F1
#
_cell.length_a   1.000
_cell.length_b   1.000
_cell.length_c   1.000
_cell.angle_alpha   90.00
_cell.angle_beta   90.00
_cell.angle_gamma   90.00
#
_symmetry.space_group_name_H-M   'P 1'
#
loop_
_entity.id
_entity.type
_entity.pdbx_description
1 polymer ?
#
loop_
_entity_poly.entity_id
_entity_poly.type
_entity_poly.pdbx_seq_one_letter_code
_entity_poly.pdbx_strand_id
1 'polypeptide(L)' 'MRVRAVQVFSRWMYDAGIPFNAVNYDSFPAMVEALGQFGPGMKPSSYHEVRVTCLKKEVGHTHELLRYGCSLMAD' A
#
# COMPACT_ATOMS: atom_id res chain seq x y z
N MET A 1 -18.63 10.15 -8.51
CA MET A 1 -17.17 10.22 -8.24
C MET A 1 -16.58 8.85 -7.90
N ARG A 2 -17.15 8.10 -6.94
CA ARG A 2 -16.70 6.74 -6.57
C ARG A 2 -16.60 5.77 -7.76
N VAL A 3 -17.66 5.64 -8.57
CA VAL A 3 -17.68 4.69 -9.71
C VAL A 3 -16.53 4.94 -10.69
N ARG A 4 -16.25 6.20 -11.01
CA ARG A 4 -15.12 6.60 -11.87
C ARG A 4 -13.77 6.23 -11.23
N ALA A 5 -13.59 6.52 -9.93
CA ALA A 5 -12.37 6.19 -9.21
C ALA A 5 -12.10 4.68 -9.21
N VAL A 6 -13.12 3.87 -8.92
CA VAL A 6 -13.03 2.41 -8.94
C VAL A 6 -12.68 1.91 -10.35
N GLN A 7 -13.34 2.42 -11.40
CA GLN A 7 -13.06 1.99 -12.77
C GLN A 7 -11.62 2.32 -13.21
N VAL A 8 -11.12 3.51 -12.90
CA VAL A 8 -9.74 3.91 -13.22
C VAL A 8 -8.74 3.06 -12.43
N PHE A 9 -9.00 2.81 -11.15
CA PHE A 9 -8.17 1.97 -10.31
C PHE A 9 -8.12 0.52 -10.80
N SER A 10 -9.28 -0.08 -11.14
CA SER A 10 -9.35 -1.43 -11.71
C SER A 10 -8.59 -1.56 -13.03
N ARG A 11 -8.64 -0.53 -13.89
CA ARG A 11 -7.87 -0.53 -15.13
C ARG A 11 -6.36 -0.45 -14.88
N TRP A 12 -5.92 0.41 -13.97
CA TRP A 12 -4.52 0.46 -13.57
C TRP A 12 -4.03 -0.88 -12.99
N MET A 13 -4.83 -1.54 -12.16
CA MET A 13 -4.49 -2.87 -11.64
C MET A 13 -4.32 -3.90 -12.77
N TYR A 14 -5.23 -3.91 -13.74
CA TYR A 14 -5.15 -4.78 -14.92
C TYR A 14 -3.87 -4.53 -15.72
N ASP A 15 -3.60 -3.27 -16.05
CA ASP A 15 -2.43 -2.85 -16.83
C ASP A 15 -1.11 -3.18 -16.09
N ALA A 16 -1.08 -3.07 -14.77
CA ALA A 16 0.08 -3.35 -13.92
C ALA A 16 0.23 -4.84 -13.54
N GLY A 17 -0.72 -5.71 -13.90
CA GLY A 17 -0.72 -7.12 -13.50
C GLY A 17 -0.92 -7.35 -12.00
N ILE A 18 -1.59 -6.43 -11.30
CA ILE A 18 -1.90 -6.56 -9.87
C ILE A 18 -3.11 -7.49 -9.71
N PRO A 19 -2.99 -8.57 -8.91
CA PRO A 19 -4.11 -9.47 -8.64
C PRO A 19 -5.34 -8.75 -8.06
N PHE A 20 -6.54 -9.00 -8.58
CA PHE A 20 -7.75 -8.32 -8.12
C PHE A 20 -8.15 -8.65 -6.68
N ASN A 21 -7.73 -9.81 -6.16
CA ASN A 21 -7.90 -10.14 -4.75
C ASN A 21 -7.12 -9.19 -3.81
N ALA A 22 -6.22 -8.34 -4.33
CA ALA A 22 -5.51 -7.35 -3.53
C ALA A 22 -6.42 -6.35 -2.80
N VAL A 23 -7.66 -6.16 -3.27
CA VAL A 23 -8.64 -5.29 -2.59
C VAL A 23 -9.14 -5.88 -1.27
N ASN A 24 -8.89 -7.17 -1.01
CA ASN A 24 -9.31 -7.87 0.21
C ASN A 24 -8.25 -7.85 1.32
N TYR A 25 -7.06 -7.29 1.08
CA TYR A 25 -6.06 -7.15 2.14
C TYR A 25 -6.49 -6.04 3.12
N ASP A 26 -6.24 -6.24 4.41
CA ASP A 26 -6.54 -5.26 5.48
C ASP A 26 -5.82 -3.92 5.28
N SER A 27 -4.72 -3.91 4.53
CA SER A 27 -3.98 -2.69 4.17
C SER A 27 -4.68 -1.84 3.08
N PHE A 28 -5.64 -2.42 2.34
CA PHE A 28 -6.27 -1.74 1.21
C PHE A 28 -7.11 -0.52 1.62
N PRO A 29 -7.99 -0.59 2.65
CA PRO A 29 -8.71 0.59 3.13
C PRO A 29 -7.79 1.73 3.57
N ALA A 30 -6.72 1.43 4.30
CA ALA A 30 -5.74 2.43 4.75
C ALA A 30 -5.04 3.12 3.58
N MET A 31 -4.69 2.37 2.54
CA MET A 31 -4.10 2.91 1.30
C MET A 31 -5.09 3.83 0.56
N VAL A 32 -6.37 3.45 0.46
CA VAL A 32 -7.41 4.30 -0.16
C VAL A 32 -7.64 5.59 0.65
N GLU A 33 -7.68 5.49 1.98
CA GLU A 33 -7.83 6.65 2.86
C GLU A 33 -6.67 7.63 2.70
N ALA A 34 -5.42 7.15 2.73
CA ALA A 34 -4.24 7.98 2.57
C ALA A 34 -4.26 8.73 1.22
N LEU A 35 -4.59 8.04 0.11
CA LEU A 35 -4.73 8.68 -1.20
C LEU A 35 -5.87 9.72 -1.22
N GLY A 36 -6.98 9.43 -0.52
CA GLY A 36 -8.11 10.35 -0.37
C GLY A 36 -7.76 11.64 0.39
N GLN A 37 -6.95 11.54 1.45
CA GLN A 37 -6.48 12.67 2.25
C GLN A 37 -5.57 13.62 1.46
N PHE A 38 -4.73 13.11 0.55
CA PHE A 38 -3.95 13.96 -0.37
C PHE A 38 -4.84 14.72 -1.35
N GLY A 39 -5.89 14.08 -1.85
CA GLY A 39 -6.85 14.69 -2.77
C GLY A 39 -6.32 14.93 -4.18
N PRO A 40 -7.07 15.70 -5.00
CA PRO A 40 -6.69 16.00 -6.37
C PRO A 40 -5.36 16.75 -6.47
N GLY A 41 -4.47 16.32 -7.37
CA GLY A 41 -3.18 16.97 -7.61
C GLY A 41 -1.98 16.28 -6.94
N MET A 42 -2.20 15.17 -6.22
CA MET A 42 -1.10 14.31 -5.78
C MET A 42 -0.23 13.91 -6.97
N LYS A 43 1.08 14.18 -6.89
CA LYS A 43 2.03 13.74 -7.90
C LYS A 43 2.21 12.21 -7.77
N PRO A 44 2.21 11.47 -8.89
CA PRO A 44 2.55 10.05 -8.85
C PRO A 44 3.95 9.84 -8.25
N SER A 45 4.09 8.84 -7.39
CA SER A 45 5.40 8.44 -6.87
C SER A 45 6.30 7.93 -7.99
N SER A 46 7.60 8.18 -7.86
CA SER A 46 8.58 7.65 -8.82
C SER A 46 8.89 6.17 -8.55
N TYR A 47 9.38 5.45 -9.57
CA TYR A 47 9.85 4.07 -9.40
C TYR A 47 10.90 3.95 -8.29
N HIS A 48 11.86 4.90 -8.26
CA HIS A 48 12.91 4.90 -7.25
C HIS A 48 12.35 5.10 -5.83
N GLU A 49 11.41 6.02 -5.66
CA GLU A 49 10.75 6.27 -4.38
C GLU A 49 10.05 5.02 -3.85
N VAL A 50 9.25 4.35 -4.68
CA VAL A 50 8.53 3.13 -4.27
C VAL A 50 9.51 1.98 -4.02
N ARG A 51 10.41 1.70 -4.97
CA ARG A 51 11.27 0.51 -4.95
C ARG A 51 12.40 0.60 -3.93
N VAL A 52 12.96 1.78 -3.71
CA VAL A 52 14.14 1.96 -2.86
C VAL A 52 13.73 2.52 -1.51
N THR A 53 13.02 3.64 -1.48
CA THR A 53 12.75 4.35 -0.22
C THR A 53 11.63 3.67 0.56
N CYS A 54 10.46 3.49 -0.05
CA CYS A 54 9.30 2.93 0.65
C CYS A 54 9.51 1.45 1.00
N LEU A 55 10.00 0.64 0.06
CA LEU A 55 10.24 -0.78 0.32
C LEU A 55 11.24 -1.02 1.46
N LYS A 56 12.31 -0.21 1.57
CA LYS A 56 13.26 -0.31 2.70
C LYS A 56 12.60 -0.02 4.04
N LYS A 57 11.68 0.95 4.09
CA LYS A 57 10.92 1.27 5.30
C LYS A 57 10.02 0.11 5.71
N GLU A 58 9.28 -0.48 4.76
CA GLU A 58 8.41 -1.65 5.05
C GLU A 58 9.20 -2.87 5.52
N VAL A 59 10.38 -3.13 4.94
CA VAL A 59 11.28 -4.20 5.40
C VAL A 59 11.74 -3.94 6.84
N GLY A 60 12.16 -2.70 7.16
CA GLY A 60 12.55 -2.30 8.51
C GLY A 60 11.40 -2.48 9.52
N HIS A 61 10.21 -2.00 9.18
CA HIS A 61 9.03 -2.13 10.01
C HIS A 61 8.67 -3.60 10.28
N THR A 62 8.76 -4.44 9.25
CA THR A 62 8.53 -5.89 9.39
C THR A 62 9.54 -6.53 10.36
N HIS A 63 10.82 -6.15 10.28
CA HIS A 63 11.83 -6.63 11.22
C HIS A 63 11.56 -6.18 12.66
N GLU A 64 11.11 -4.95 12.87
CA GLU A 64 10.74 -4.46 14.20
C GLU A 64 9.57 -5.25 14.78
N LEU A 65 8.50 -5.45 14.01
CA LEU A 65 7.35 -6.25 14.43
C LEU A 65 7.75 -7.68 14.82
N LEU A 66 8.66 -8.31 14.06
CA LEU A 66 9.18 -9.64 14.39
C LEU A 66 9.97 -9.65 15.71
N ARG A 67 10.77 -8.61 15.97
CA ARG A 67 11.53 -8.51 17.23
C ARG A 67 10.59 -8.40 18.44
N TYR A 68 9.56 -7.57 18.34
CA TYR A 68 8.56 -7.42 19.41
C TYR A 68 7.66 -8.66 19.55
N GLY A 69 7.29 -9.31 18.44
CA GLY A 69 6.50 -10.54 18.46
C GLY A 69 7.22 -11.70 19.14
N CYS A 70 8.54 -11.85 18.92
CA CYS A 70 9.33 -12.87 19.60
C CYS A 70 9.50 -12.60 21.11
N SER A 71 9.51 -11.35 21.56
CA SER A 71 9.56 -11.04 23.00
C SER A 71 8.24 -11.32 23.73
N LEU A 72 7.09 -11.31 23.04
CA LEU A 72 5.79 -11.61 23.64
C LEU A 72 5.53 -13.12 23.79
N MET A 73 6.20 -13.95 22.97
CA MET A 73 6.10 -15.42 23.01
C MET A 73 7.16 -16.07 23.92
N ALA A 74 8.02 -15.27 24.54
CA ALA A 74 9.06 -15.70 25.49
C ALA A 74 8.69 -15.41 26.96
N ASP A 75 7.49 -14.88 27.20
CA ASP A 75 6.79 -14.78 28.49
C ASP A 75 5.96 -16.05 28.71
#